data_AF-A0A257LFX1-F1
#
_entry.id   AF-A0A257LFX1-F1
#
_cell.length_a   1.000
_cell.length_b   1.000
_cell.length_c   1.000
_cell.angle_alpha   90.00
_cell.angle_beta   90.00
_cell.angle_gamma   90.00
#
_symmetry.space_group_name_H-M   'P 1'
#
loop_
_entity.id
_entity.type
_entity.pdbx_description
1 polymer ?
#
loop_
_entity_poly.entity_id
_entity_poly.type
_entity_poly.pdbx_seq_one_letter_code
_entity_poly.pdbx_strand_id
1 'polypeptide(L)'
;MVGPAVVHTSGGNIRASMVENTLEAKTSGGDVAATFVGALRGDCLLSTSGGRVKATVESKAAFQLDASTSGGDVEAAGFTIKIEKGGVGKSRLNGAVNGGGPLLKLRSSGGDIILSQL
;
A
#
# COMPACT_ATOMS: atom_id res chain seq x y z
N MET A 1 14.56 -3.05 6.86
CA MET A 1 15.06 -3.40 5.50
C MET A 1 15.70 -2.16 4.93
N VAL A 2 17.01 -2.19 4.63
CA VAL A 2 17.81 -0.98 4.34
C VAL A 2 18.06 -0.75 2.84
N GLY A 3 17.71 -1.72 1.98
CA GLY A 3 17.84 -1.68 0.52
C GLY A 3 16.52 -2.03 -0.19
N PRO A 4 16.44 -1.87 -1.52
CA PRO A 4 15.26 -2.27 -2.30
C PRO A 4 15.03 -3.77 -2.15
N ALA A 5 13.76 -4.16 -2.04
CA ALA A 5 13.38 -5.56 -1.89
C ALA A 5 12.26 -5.96 -2.83
N VAL A 6 12.40 -7.15 -3.43
CA VAL A 6 11.40 -7.78 -4.29
C VAL A 6 11.06 -9.14 -3.71
N VAL A 7 9.79 -9.36 -3.36
CA VAL A 7 9.32 -10.57 -2.68
C VAL A 7 8.09 -11.14 -3.39
N HIS A 8 8.22 -12.35 -3.93
CA HIS A 8 7.13 -13.03 -4.64
C HIS A 8 6.82 -14.40 -4.01
N THR A 9 5.53 -14.76 -3.95
CA THR A 9 5.05 -16.10 -3.53
C THR A 9 3.72 -16.40 -4.23
N SER A 10 3.36 -17.66 -4.39
CA SER A 10 2.10 -18.04 -5.06
C SER A 10 0.92 -18.23 -4.10
N GLY A 11 1.16 -18.37 -2.79
CA GLY A 11 0.09 -18.69 -1.83
C GLY A 11 0.40 -18.36 -0.36
N GLY A 12 1.67 -18.13 -0.03
CA GLY A 12 2.05 -17.67 1.31
C GLY A 12 1.76 -16.18 1.54
N ASN A 13 1.70 -15.82 2.83
CA ASN A 13 1.59 -14.44 3.29
C ASN A 13 2.95 -13.74 3.19
N ILE A 14 2.94 -12.49 2.75
CA ILE A 14 4.12 -11.62 2.77
C ILE A 14 3.98 -10.64 3.92
N ARG A 15 5.00 -10.56 4.78
CA ARG A 15 5.09 -9.57 5.85
C ARG A 15 6.45 -8.89 5.78
N ALA A 16 6.45 -7.58 5.54
CA ALA A 16 7.64 -6.74 5.53
C ALA A 16 7.52 -5.70 6.66
N SER A 17 8.43 -5.75 7.62
CA SER A 17 8.44 -4.80 8.75
C SER A 17 9.64 -3.87 8.65
N MET A 18 9.47 -2.62 9.10
CA MET A 18 10.53 -1.60 9.10
C MET A 18 11.15 -1.40 7.73
N VAL A 19 10.32 -1.10 6.73
CA VAL A 19 10.75 -0.79 5.36
C VAL A 19 11.17 0.67 5.32
N GLU A 20 12.46 0.92 5.11
CA GLU A 20 13.03 2.28 5.07
C GLU A 20 13.38 2.73 3.64
N ASN A 21 13.13 1.85 2.65
CA ASN A 21 13.44 2.06 1.23
C ASN A 21 12.26 1.57 0.35
N THR A 22 12.51 1.17 -0.89
CA THR A 22 11.47 0.64 -1.78
C THR A 22 11.15 -0.83 -1.52
N LEU A 23 9.89 -1.20 -1.75
CA LEU A 23 9.40 -2.57 -1.62
C LEU A 23 8.46 -2.92 -2.77
N GLU A 24 8.74 -4.04 -3.44
CA GLU A 24 7.82 -4.72 -4.33
C GLU A 24 7.46 -6.09 -3.73
N ALA A 25 6.20 -6.26 -3.35
CA ALA A 25 5.70 -7.51 -2.76
C ALA A 25 4.44 -7.98 -3.50
N LYS A 26 4.50 -9.20 -4.02
CA LYS A 26 3.41 -9.80 -4.81
C LYS A 26 3.10 -11.21 -4.33
N THR A 27 1.84 -11.49 -4.09
CA THR A 27 1.35 -12.86 -3.86
C THR A 27 0.09 -13.14 -4.67
N SER A 28 -0.35 -14.39 -4.77
CA SER A 28 -1.62 -14.72 -5.43
C SER A 28 -2.72 -15.05 -4.41
N GLY A 29 -2.45 -15.92 -3.44
CA GLY A 29 -3.45 -16.34 -2.45
C GLY A 29 -3.38 -15.65 -1.09
N GLY A 30 -2.18 -15.24 -0.67
CA GLY A 30 -1.95 -14.78 0.70
C GLY A 30 -2.20 -13.30 0.92
N ASP A 31 -2.10 -12.89 2.18
CA ASP A 31 -2.10 -11.49 2.59
C ASP A 31 -0.74 -10.85 2.37
N VAL A 32 -0.76 -9.54 2.08
CA VAL A 32 0.45 -8.73 1.96
C VAL A 32 0.38 -7.61 2.98
N ALA A 33 1.32 -7.60 3.94
CA ALA A 33 1.42 -6.54 4.93
C ALA A 33 2.81 -5.91 4.89
N ALA A 34 2.86 -4.58 4.83
CA ALA A 34 4.11 -3.82 4.91
C ALA A 34 4.01 -2.66 5.89
N THR A 35 5.05 -2.48 6.70
CA THR A 35 5.21 -1.34 7.61
C THR A 35 6.40 -0.51 7.16
N PHE A 36 6.12 0.68 6.65
CA PHE A 36 7.10 1.66 6.21
C PHE A 36 7.45 2.61 7.36
N VAL A 37 8.74 2.73 7.65
CA VAL A 37 9.27 3.60 8.70
C VAL A 37 10.12 4.66 8.01
N GLY A 38 9.89 5.92 8.36
CA GLY A 38 10.45 7.07 7.68
C GLY A 38 9.68 7.47 6.42
N ALA A 39 10.30 8.36 5.65
CA ALA A 39 9.80 8.76 4.34
C ALA A 39 9.99 7.63 3.32
N LEU A 40 9.01 7.46 2.42
CA LEU A 40 9.19 6.59 1.25
C LEU A 40 10.34 7.15 0.40
N ARG A 41 11.30 6.29 0.07
CA ARG A 41 12.50 6.67 -0.71
C ARG A 41 12.32 6.47 -2.22
N GLY A 42 11.21 5.86 -2.63
CA GLY A 42 10.87 5.60 -4.02
C GLY A 42 9.55 4.81 -4.10
N ASP A 43 9.20 4.41 -5.32
CA ASP A 43 7.94 3.75 -5.58
C ASP A 43 7.88 2.36 -4.93
N CYS A 44 6.73 2.05 -4.35
CA CYS A 44 6.47 0.80 -3.64
C CYS A 44 5.19 0.16 -4.19
N LEU A 45 5.20 -1.17 -4.29
CA LEU A 45 4.10 -1.95 -4.82
C LEU A 45 3.76 -3.11 -3.88
N LEU A 46 2.50 -3.19 -3.47
CA LEU A 46 1.94 -4.30 -2.69
C LEU A 46 0.75 -4.85 -3.47
N SER A 47 0.83 -6.12 -3.90
CA SER A 47 -0.20 -6.74 -4.75
C SER A 47 -0.56 -8.14 -4.30
N THR A 48 -1.85 -8.44 -4.27
CA THR A 48 -2.38 -9.80 -4.10
C THR A 48 -3.60 -10.05 -5.00
N SER A 49 -3.96 -11.30 -5.25
CA SER A 49 -5.22 -11.62 -5.95
C SER A 49 -6.33 -11.97 -4.96
N GLY A 50 -6.08 -12.86 -4.00
CA GLY A 50 -7.11 -13.35 -3.08
C GLY A 50 -7.12 -12.67 -1.71
N GLY A 51 -5.98 -12.17 -1.24
CA GLY A 51 -5.81 -11.72 0.14
C GLY A 51 -6.05 -10.23 0.37
N ARG A 52 -5.85 -9.83 1.62
CA ARG A 52 -5.85 -8.43 2.03
C ARG A 52 -4.49 -7.79 1.76
N VAL A 53 -4.49 -6.51 1.38
CA VAL A 53 -3.28 -5.67 1.37
C VAL A 53 -3.34 -4.70 2.53
N LYS A 54 -2.35 -4.73 3.41
CA LYS A 54 -2.21 -3.76 4.50
C LYS A 54 -0.90 -2.99 4.36
N ALA A 55 -1.01 -1.67 4.29
CA ALA A 55 0.12 -0.76 4.39
C ALA A 55 0.00 0.06 5.68
N THR A 56 1.05 0.03 6.49
CA THR A 56 1.22 0.94 7.62
C THR A 56 2.37 1.88 7.29
N VAL A 57 2.12 3.18 7.29
CA VAL A 57 3.12 4.19 6.89
C VAL A 57 3.24 5.21 8.00
N GLU A 58 4.43 5.79 8.19
CA GLU A 58 4.62 6.88 9.13
C GLU A 58 3.70 8.07 8.81
N SER A 59 3.04 8.64 9.84
CA SER A 59 2.05 9.71 9.71
C SER A 59 2.57 10.96 9.00
N LYS A 60 3.88 11.22 9.07
CA LYS A 60 4.56 12.35 8.42
C LYS A 60 5.10 12.04 7.02
N ALA A 61 5.01 10.81 6.55
CA ALA A 61 5.54 10.44 5.24
C ALA A 61 4.67 11.05 4.13
N ALA A 62 5.31 11.59 3.09
CA ALA A 62 4.66 12.12 1.91
C ALA A 62 4.76 11.09 0.77
N PHE A 63 3.62 10.78 0.15
CA PHE A 63 3.53 9.81 -0.94
C PHE A 63 2.26 10.00 -1.77
N GLN A 64 2.29 9.54 -3.02
CA GLN A 64 1.09 9.40 -3.83
C GLN A 64 0.47 8.02 -3.55
N LEU A 65 -0.77 7.98 -3.09
CA LEU A 65 -1.49 6.73 -2.89
C LEU A 65 -2.20 6.34 -4.18
N ASP A 66 -2.01 5.11 -4.64
CA ASP A 66 -2.82 4.47 -5.68
C ASP A 66 -3.29 3.09 -5.17
N ALA A 67 -4.46 3.07 -4.53
CA ALA A 67 -5.08 1.86 -4.01
C ALA A 67 -6.31 1.48 -4.84
N SER A 68 -6.38 0.22 -5.29
CA SER A 68 -7.54 -0.29 -6.02
C SER A 68 -7.74 -1.78 -5.80
N THR A 69 -8.97 -2.17 -5.50
CA THR A 69 -9.42 -3.57 -5.44
C THR A 69 -10.65 -3.79 -6.33
N SER A 70 -11.00 -5.04 -6.61
CA SER A 70 -12.19 -5.39 -7.40
C SER A 70 -13.34 -5.91 -6.53
N GLY A 71 -13.03 -6.78 -5.56
CA GLY A 71 -14.02 -7.46 -4.72
C GLY A 71 -14.11 -6.98 -3.27
N GLY A 72 -13.17 -6.15 -2.82
CA GLY A 72 -13.14 -5.63 -1.44
C GLY A 72 -13.35 -4.13 -1.34
N ASP A 73 -13.10 -3.61 -0.14
CA ASP A 73 -13.15 -2.18 0.14
C ASP A 73 -11.75 -1.58 0.30
N VAL A 74 -11.63 -0.28 0.00
CA VAL A 74 -10.40 0.48 0.25
C VAL A 74 -10.63 1.43 1.40
N GLU A 75 -9.91 1.18 2.49
CA GLU A 75 -9.97 2.00 3.69
C GLU A 75 -8.62 2.70 3.91
N ALA A 76 -8.67 4.00 4.17
CA ALA A 76 -7.51 4.75 4.64
C ALA A 76 -7.88 5.54 5.90
N ALA A 77 -7.22 5.22 7.00
CA ALA A 77 -7.46 5.86 8.29
C ALA A 77 -6.21 6.64 8.74
N GLY A 78 -6.45 7.84 9.27
CA GLY A 78 -5.40 8.65 9.91
C GLY A 78 -4.56 9.50 8.96
N PHE A 79 -4.84 9.53 7.65
CA PHE A 79 -4.13 10.37 6.70
C PHE A 79 -4.99 11.50 6.16
N THR A 80 -4.39 12.68 5.97
CA THR A 80 -4.99 13.74 5.14
C THR A 80 -4.63 13.47 3.68
N ILE A 81 -5.59 12.94 2.92
CA ILE A 81 -5.40 12.55 1.52
C ILE A 81 -6.09 13.58 0.63
N LYS A 82 -5.31 14.26 -0.20
CA LYS A 82 -5.83 15.12 -1.26
C LYS A 82 -6.26 14.24 -2.44
N ILE A 83 -7.53 13.86 -2.43
CA ILE A 83 -8.14 13.00 -3.44
C ILE A 83 -8.05 13.65 -4.83
N GLU A 84 -7.56 12.90 -5.81
CA GLU A 84 -7.57 13.34 -7.21
C GLU A 84 -8.98 13.25 -7.80
N LYS A 85 -9.26 13.95 -8.90
CA LYS A 85 -10.62 14.01 -9.46
C LYS A 85 -11.12 12.60 -9.84
N GLY A 86 -12.15 12.11 -9.13
CA GLY A 86 -12.66 10.74 -9.29
C GLY A 86 -11.79 9.65 -8.64
N GLY A 87 -10.83 10.04 -7.80
CA GLY A 87 -9.89 9.16 -7.12
C GLY A 87 -10.45 8.46 -5.89
N VAL A 88 -11.66 8.76 -5.43
CA VAL A 88 -12.28 8.06 -4.29
C VAL A 88 -13.52 7.30 -4.72
N GLY A 89 -13.61 6.05 -4.28
CA GLY A 89 -14.76 5.18 -4.42
C GLY A 89 -14.68 4.04 -3.41
N LYS A 90 -15.71 3.19 -3.37
CA LYS A 90 -15.79 2.07 -2.42
C LYS A 90 -14.56 1.14 -2.50
N SER A 91 -14.12 0.83 -3.71
CA SER A 91 -13.00 -0.08 -3.99
C SER A 91 -11.76 0.60 -4.59
N ARG A 92 -11.67 1.94 -4.49
CA ARG A 92 -10.53 2.70 -5.02
C ARG A 92 -10.24 3.94 -4.19
N LEU A 93 -8.96 4.20 -3.97
CA LEU A 93 -8.49 5.43 -3.35
C LEU A 93 -7.19 5.89 -4.03
N ASN A 94 -7.25 7.04 -4.68
CA ASN A 94 -6.13 7.71 -5.32
C ASN A 94 -6.08 9.16 -4.85
N GLY A 95 -4.93 9.56 -4.33
CA GLY A 95 -4.69 10.92 -3.89
C GLY A 95 -3.30 11.12 -3.30
N ALA A 96 -2.92 12.39 -3.18
CA ALA A 96 -1.66 12.79 -2.59
C ALA A 96 -1.76 12.84 -1.06
N VAL A 97 -0.85 12.17 -0.35
CA VAL A 97 -0.74 12.21 1.12
C VAL A 97 0.42 13.13 1.49
N ASN A 98 0.20 14.05 2.43
CA ASN A 98 1.22 15.00 2.92
C ASN A 98 1.99 15.75 1.82
N GLY A 99 1.31 16.09 0.72
CA GLY A 99 1.92 16.80 -0.43
C GLY A 99 2.31 15.91 -1.61
N GLY A 100 2.11 14.59 -1.52
CA GLY A 100 2.41 13.63 -2.58
C GLY A 100 3.85 13.13 -2.52
N GLY A 101 4.41 12.68 -3.64
CA GLY A 101 5.77 12.17 -3.71
C GLY A 101 5.83 10.80 -4.38
N PRO A 102 6.66 9.87 -3.88
CA PRO A 102 6.78 8.53 -4.45
C PRO A 102 5.45 7.78 -4.42
N LEU A 103 5.27 6.89 -5.39
CA LEU A 103 4.03 6.14 -5.54
C LEU A 103 3.97 4.97 -4.55
N LEU A 104 2.94 4.92 -3.72
CA LEU A 104 2.54 3.75 -2.95
C LEU A 104 1.35 3.08 -3.64
N LYS A 105 1.64 2.04 -4.42
CA LYS A 105 0.63 1.31 -5.19
C LYS A 105 0.15 0.08 -4.43
N LEU A 106 -1.13 0.04 -4.13
CA LEU A 106 -1.81 -1.07 -3.45
C LEU A 106 -2.82 -1.70 -4.42
N ARG A 107 -2.74 -3.02 -4.60
CA ARG A 107 -3.63 -3.77 -5.48
C ARG A 107 -4.12 -5.06 -4.82
N SER A 108 -5.43 -5.25 -4.83
CA SER A 108 -6.04 -6.56 -4.53
C SER A 108 -7.06 -6.90 -5.62
N SER A 109 -7.46 -8.16 -5.76
CA SER A 109 -8.59 -8.53 -6.61
C SER A 109 -9.79 -8.94 -5.77
N GLY A 110 -9.59 -9.73 -4.71
CA GLY A 110 -10.66 -10.26 -3.87
C GLY A 110 -10.77 -9.64 -2.48
N GLY A 111 -9.67 -9.12 -1.92
CA GLY A 111 -9.63 -8.65 -0.54
C GLY A 111 -9.61 -7.14 -0.38
N ASP A 112 -9.67 -6.73 0.88
CA ASP A 112 -9.63 -5.33 1.28
C ASP A 112 -8.23 -4.74 1.11
N ILE A 113 -8.19 -3.42 0.96
CA ILE A 113 -6.95 -2.66 1.04
C ILE A 113 -7.08 -1.73 2.23
N ILE A 114 -6.17 -1.87 3.19
CA ILE A 114 -6.14 -1.07 4.41
C ILE A 114 -4.86 -0.26 4.43
N LEU A 115 -5.01 1.06 4.41
CA LEU A 115 -3.94 2.01 4.69
C LEU A 115 -4.14 2.58 6.10
N SER A 116 -3.10 2.50 6.91
CA SER A 116 -3.09 2.95 8.31
C SER A 116 -1.83 3.74 8.60
N GLN A 117 -1.91 4.73 9.49
CA GLN A 117 -0.72 5.39 9.99
C GLN A 117 -0.09 4.60 11.15
N LEU A 118 1.23 4.74 11.30
CA LEU A 118 2.01 4.28 12.46
C LEU A 118 1.68 5.09 13.71
#